data_AF-A0A519ST25-F1
#
_entry.id   AF-A0A519ST25-F1
#
_cell.length_a   1.000
_cell.length_b   1.000
_cell.length_c   1.000
_cell.angle_alpha   90.00
_cell.angle_beta   90.00
_cell.angle_gamma   90.00
#
_symmetry.space_group_name_H-M   'P 1'
#
loop_
_entity.id
_entity.type
_entity.pdbx_description
1 polymer ?
#
loop_
_entity_poly.entity_id
_entity_poly.type
_entity_poly.pdbx_seq_one_letter_code
_entity_poly.pdbx_strand_id
1 'polypeptide(L)'
;MLASAIMSTKRIKNRIVESAGILHIQGVVETSGCVFSRIPLDNDYGNDCYIEFFENEVATSVCIFAQVKSGKSYKDKTGYKIPADKDHLEYWNNHTNPIVGIVYDDELGKAFWVDISAYLNKNTHRMVQNSHTIRIDPSNVFSVDTFAAFQSYFIKCISEFKSYENYGRSLESFAQVIDPFICYDGLKSLYSNHRNKKATWHYIISNFRHVNAEGIQRNILGLISNYTTNPHVLWPIDSFKEFQLSKMKQHIAGLISSYFKEEEIAIALEYLKEGVNRGSFSFDVYLILAFIKDIDIILQRMAFDEHIDLSDRSFIIWLYSYYAQEKSVEVTVVNLSRFLLAYPQNEDNYIIEGVRDTLRQEGYISIG
;
A
#
# COMPACT_ATOMS: atom_id res chain seq x y z
N MET A 1 -14.75 -59.24 20.19
CA MET A 1 -14.98 -58.44 18.97
C MET A 1 -14.90 -56.97 19.35
N LEU A 2 -13.82 -56.29 18.98
CA LEU A 2 -13.70 -54.84 19.07
C LEU A 2 -13.55 -54.33 17.64
N ALA A 3 -14.62 -53.75 17.10
CA ALA A 3 -14.58 -53.06 15.82
C ALA A 3 -13.78 -51.77 16.01
N SER A 4 -12.60 -51.71 15.41
CA SER A 4 -11.82 -50.48 15.26
C SER A 4 -12.64 -49.49 14.42
N ALA A 5 -13.10 -48.41 15.04
CA ALA A 5 -13.67 -47.28 14.34
C ALA A 5 -12.59 -46.61 13.47
N ILE A 6 -12.68 -46.80 12.16
CA ILE A 6 -11.86 -46.05 11.20
C ILE A 6 -12.33 -44.60 11.26
N MET A 7 -11.57 -43.72 11.91
CA MET A 7 -11.72 -42.28 11.74
C MET A 7 -11.32 -41.94 10.30
N SER A 8 -12.28 -41.53 9.47
CA SER A 8 -12.00 -41.00 8.13
C SER A 8 -12.06 -39.48 8.15
N THR A 9 -10.91 -38.82 8.13
CA THR A 9 -10.79 -37.41 7.76
C THR A 9 -11.08 -37.29 6.26
N LYS A 10 -12.35 -37.12 5.89
CA LYS A 10 -12.77 -36.95 4.50
C LYS A 10 -12.28 -35.61 3.97
N ARG A 11 -11.38 -35.63 2.97
CA ARG A 11 -11.01 -34.45 2.19
C ARG A 11 -12.24 -33.98 1.39
N ILE A 12 -12.64 -32.72 1.57
CA ILE A 12 -13.80 -32.13 0.88
C ILE A 12 -13.53 -32.14 -0.63
N LYS A 13 -14.46 -32.69 -1.43
CA LYS A 13 -14.30 -32.83 -2.90
C LYS A 13 -13.97 -31.50 -3.60
N ASN A 14 -14.54 -30.38 -3.16
CA ASN A 14 -14.28 -29.05 -3.72
C ASN A 14 -12.79 -28.67 -3.64
N ARG A 15 -12.12 -29.00 -2.53
CA ARG A 15 -10.68 -28.74 -2.37
C ARG A 15 -9.81 -29.53 -3.35
N ILE A 16 -10.27 -30.68 -3.86
CA ILE A 16 -9.53 -31.44 -4.87
C ILE A 16 -9.58 -30.72 -6.21
N VAL A 17 -10.77 -30.25 -6.61
CA VAL A 17 -10.98 -29.55 -7.88
C VAL A 17 -10.26 -28.19 -7.88
N GLU A 18 -10.34 -27.44 -6.77
CA GLU A 18 -9.57 -26.20 -6.58
C GLU A 18 -8.07 -26.44 -6.67
N SER A 19 -7.56 -27.49 -5.99
CA SER A 19 -6.14 -27.84 -6.06
C SER A 19 -5.71 -28.22 -7.48
N ALA A 20 -6.55 -28.92 -8.23
CA ALA A 20 -6.26 -29.33 -9.60
C ALA A 20 -6.14 -28.12 -10.54
N GLY A 21 -7.00 -27.11 -10.40
CA GLY A 21 -6.89 -25.88 -11.18
C GLY A 21 -5.63 -25.09 -10.87
N ILE A 22 -5.26 -24.96 -9.59
CA ILE A 22 -4.01 -24.31 -9.19
C ILE A 22 -2.80 -25.04 -9.78
N LEU A 23 -2.75 -26.36 -9.70
CA LEU A 23 -1.65 -27.16 -10.25
C LEU A 23 -1.56 -27.05 -11.78
N HIS A 24 -2.71 -27.02 -12.47
CA HIS A 24 -2.74 -26.83 -13.92
C HIS A 24 -2.15 -25.46 -14.31
N ILE A 25 -2.56 -24.40 -13.63
CA ILE A 25 -2.09 -23.04 -13.89
C ILE A 25 -0.60 -22.91 -13.57
N GLN A 26 -0.15 -23.44 -12.43
CA GLN A 26 1.26 -23.51 -12.08
C GLN A 26 2.07 -24.21 -13.18
N GLY A 27 1.60 -25.37 -13.64
CA GLY A 27 2.26 -26.12 -14.73
C GLY A 27 2.38 -25.32 -16.02
N VAL A 28 1.33 -24.60 -16.44
CA VAL A 28 1.37 -23.74 -17.63
C VAL A 28 2.39 -22.60 -17.45
N VAL A 29 2.38 -21.92 -16.31
CA VAL A 29 3.27 -20.77 -16.02
C VAL A 29 4.73 -21.21 -15.99
N GLU A 30 5.04 -22.25 -15.23
CA GLU A 30 6.42 -22.75 -15.06
C GLU A 30 6.97 -23.36 -16.35
N THR A 31 6.15 -24.10 -17.11
CA THR A 31 6.55 -24.64 -18.43
C THR A 31 6.83 -23.52 -19.43
N SER A 32 6.18 -22.36 -19.26
CA SER A 32 6.41 -21.18 -20.09
C SER A 32 7.60 -20.33 -19.61
N GLY A 33 8.39 -20.82 -18.64
CA GLY A 33 9.59 -20.16 -18.14
C GLY A 33 9.33 -18.97 -17.21
N CYS A 34 8.10 -18.80 -16.72
CA CYS A 34 7.72 -17.76 -15.78
C CYS A 34 7.58 -18.31 -14.35
N VAL A 35 7.54 -17.43 -13.35
CA VAL A 35 7.45 -17.83 -11.95
C VAL A 35 6.00 -17.80 -11.49
N PHE A 36 5.56 -18.89 -10.87
CA PHE A 36 4.29 -19.00 -10.16
C PHE A 36 4.54 -18.99 -8.65
N SER A 37 3.81 -18.17 -7.90
CA SER A 37 3.88 -18.15 -6.45
C SER A 37 2.50 -18.17 -5.82
N ARG A 38 2.20 -19.24 -5.09
CA ARG A 38 0.91 -19.44 -4.43
C ARG A 38 0.79 -18.56 -3.19
N ILE A 39 -0.39 -17.96 -2.98
CA ILE A 39 -0.72 -17.27 -1.75
C ILE A 39 -1.28 -18.30 -0.75
N PRO A 40 -0.73 -18.39 0.47
CA PRO A 40 -1.28 -19.26 1.52
C PRO A 40 -2.74 -18.88 1.84
N LEU A 41 -3.59 -19.89 2.12
CA LEU A 41 -5.04 -19.67 2.35
C LEU A 41 -5.36 -18.75 3.53
N ASP A 42 -4.48 -18.69 4.51
CA ASP A 42 -4.54 -17.77 5.66
C ASP A 42 -4.28 -16.31 5.27
N ASN A 43 -3.71 -16.07 4.09
CA ASN A 43 -3.41 -14.75 3.52
C ASN A 43 -4.20 -14.48 2.22
N ASP A 44 -5.21 -15.30 1.91
CA ASP A 44 -6.07 -15.10 0.73
C ASP A 44 -7.21 -14.13 1.05
N TYR A 45 -7.05 -12.90 0.58
CA TYR A 45 -8.06 -11.83 0.65
C TYR A 45 -8.77 -11.60 -0.70
N GLY A 46 -8.66 -12.55 -1.64
CA GLY A 46 -9.25 -12.45 -2.98
C GLY A 46 -8.28 -12.68 -4.14
N ASN A 47 -7.10 -13.27 -3.89
CA ASN A 47 -6.12 -13.63 -4.91
C ASN A 47 -5.44 -14.96 -4.51
N ASP A 48 -5.45 -15.95 -5.39
CA ASP A 48 -4.92 -17.29 -5.09
C ASP A 48 -3.41 -17.41 -5.32
N CYS A 49 -2.85 -16.60 -6.23
CA CYS A 49 -1.43 -16.60 -6.56
C CYS A 49 -1.01 -15.29 -7.23
N TYR A 50 0.31 -15.14 -7.41
CA TYR A 50 0.88 -14.16 -8.33
C TYR A 50 1.81 -14.84 -9.34
N ILE A 51 1.93 -14.21 -10.52
CA ILE A 51 2.76 -14.66 -11.64
C ILE A 51 3.75 -13.54 -11.96
N GLU A 52 5.04 -13.85 -11.97
CA GLU A 52 6.11 -12.95 -12.43
C GLU A 52 6.60 -13.40 -13.80
N PHE A 53 6.58 -12.47 -14.77
CA PHE A 53 6.95 -12.76 -16.15
C PHE A 53 8.45 -12.64 -16.39
N PHE A 54 8.98 -13.62 -17.13
CA PHE A 54 10.37 -13.67 -17.58
C PHE A 54 10.41 -13.75 -19.11
N GLU A 55 11.38 -13.08 -19.72
CA GLU A 55 11.69 -13.19 -21.15
C GLU A 55 13.15 -13.56 -21.29
N ASN A 56 13.45 -14.67 -21.98
CA ASN A 56 14.82 -15.19 -22.15
C ASN A 56 15.60 -15.27 -20.81
N GLU A 57 14.96 -15.84 -19.78
CA GLU A 57 15.51 -15.98 -18.42
C GLU A 57 15.77 -14.66 -17.67
N VAL A 58 15.33 -13.52 -18.22
CA VAL A 58 15.43 -12.21 -17.57
C VAL A 58 14.06 -11.76 -17.05
N ALA A 59 14.00 -11.39 -15.77
CA ALA A 59 12.77 -10.87 -15.18
C ALA A 59 12.33 -9.57 -15.86
N THR A 60 11.09 -9.54 -16.36
CA THR A 60 10.51 -8.37 -17.03
C THR A 60 10.12 -7.25 -16.05
N SER A 61 10.21 -7.51 -14.74
CA SER A 61 9.67 -6.66 -13.67
C SER A 61 8.15 -6.40 -13.83
N VAL A 62 7.45 -7.37 -14.42
CA VAL A 62 5.99 -7.36 -14.56
C VAL A 62 5.42 -8.53 -13.78
N CYS A 63 4.61 -8.21 -12.78
CA CYS A 63 3.90 -9.18 -11.95
C CYS A 63 2.40 -8.91 -11.98
N ILE A 64 1.61 -9.97 -12.06
CA ILE A 64 0.15 -9.95 -11.99
C ILE A 64 -0.33 -10.87 -10.88
N PHE A 65 -1.48 -10.55 -10.28
CA PHE A 65 -2.16 -11.42 -9.34
C PHE A 65 -3.27 -12.16 -10.05
N ALA A 66 -3.55 -13.39 -9.63
CA ALA A 66 -4.60 -14.20 -10.21
C ALA A 66 -5.61 -14.69 -9.17
N GLN A 67 -6.90 -14.51 -9.48
CA GLN A 67 -7.98 -15.26 -8.85
C GLN A 67 -8.31 -16.46 -9.72
N VAL A 68 -8.21 -17.65 -9.14
CA VAL A 68 -8.45 -18.94 -9.77
C VAL A 68 -9.77 -19.52 -9.26
N LYS A 69 -10.66 -19.87 -10.19
CA LYS A 69 -11.90 -20.59 -9.90
C LYS A 69 -11.90 -21.92 -10.66
N SER A 70 -12.32 -23.00 -10.01
CA SER A 70 -12.28 -24.34 -10.62
C SER A 70 -13.61 -25.08 -10.46
N GLY A 71 -14.04 -25.74 -11.53
CA GLY A 71 -15.21 -26.62 -11.52
C GLY A 71 -16.48 -26.02 -12.13
N LYS A 72 -17.50 -26.88 -12.26
CA LYS A 72 -18.70 -26.61 -13.09
C LYS A 72 -19.52 -25.38 -12.70
N SER A 73 -19.47 -24.93 -11.44
CA SER A 73 -20.20 -23.73 -10.99
C SER A 73 -19.77 -22.44 -11.70
N TYR A 74 -18.56 -22.42 -12.25
CA TYR A 74 -17.97 -21.29 -12.96
C TYR A 74 -18.20 -21.35 -14.47
N LYS A 75 -19.08 -22.24 -14.93
CA LYS A 75 -19.49 -22.40 -16.32
C LYS A 75 -21.01 -22.43 -16.41
N ASP A 76 -21.57 -21.75 -17.40
CA ASP A 76 -22.99 -21.84 -17.75
C ASP A 76 -23.18 -21.83 -19.28
N LYS A 77 -24.42 -21.73 -19.74
CA LYS A 77 -24.77 -21.73 -21.17
C LYS A 77 -24.12 -20.60 -21.97
N THR A 78 -23.66 -19.55 -21.30
CA THR A 78 -23.04 -18.37 -21.92
C THR A 78 -21.51 -18.41 -21.87
N GLY A 79 -20.91 -19.44 -21.29
CA GLY A 79 -19.46 -19.61 -21.18
C GLY A 79 -18.98 -19.62 -19.73
N TYR A 80 -17.76 -19.11 -19.51
CA TYR A 80 -17.12 -19.12 -18.20
C TYR A 80 -17.35 -17.80 -17.45
N LYS A 81 -17.34 -17.87 -16.12
CA LYS A 81 -17.68 -16.74 -15.26
C LYS A 81 -16.97 -16.76 -13.91
N ILE A 82 -16.75 -15.56 -13.38
CA ILE A 82 -16.27 -15.32 -12.02
C ILE A 82 -17.31 -14.46 -11.31
N PRO A 83 -18.15 -15.04 -10.44
CA PRO A 83 -19.02 -14.26 -9.57
C PRO A 83 -18.18 -13.60 -8.46
N ALA A 84 -18.46 -12.34 -8.18
CA ALA A 84 -17.80 -11.57 -7.12
C ALA A 84 -18.82 -10.69 -6.38
N ASP A 85 -18.62 -10.53 -5.08
CA ASP A 85 -19.34 -9.54 -4.28
C ASP A 85 -18.68 -8.15 -4.39
N LYS A 86 -19.31 -7.16 -3.77
CA LYS A 86 -18.82 -5.78 -3.77
C LYS A 86 -17.40 -5.66 -3.22
N ASP A 87 -17.09 -6.36 -2.12
CA ASP A 87 -15.79 -6.24 -1.45
C ASP A 87 -14.65 -6.76 -2.35
N HIS A 88 -14.84 -7.89 -3.04
CA HIS A 88 -13.86 -8.38 -4.01
C HIS A 88 -13.70 -7.43 -5.20
N LEU A 89 -14.80 -6.87 -5.72
CA LEU A 89 -14.75 -5.92 -6.83
C LEU A 89 -13.98 -4.65 -6.45
N GLU A 90 -14.24 -4.09 -5.27
CA GLU A 90 -13.51 -2.93 -4.73
C GLU A 90 -12.04 -3.26 -4.49
N TYR A 91 -11.75 -4.42 -3.89
CA TYR A 91 -10.39 -4.89 -3.66
C TYR A 91 -9.61 -4.98 -4.98
N TRP A 92 -10.14 -5.65 -6.00
CA TRP A 92 -9.47 -5.79 -7.30
C TRP A 92 -9.34 -4.47 -8.05
N ASN A 93 -10.33 -3.58 -7.97
CA ASN A 93 -10.28 -2.26 -8.61
C ASN A 93 -9.16 -1.39 -8.01
N ASN A 94 -9.01 -1.44 -6.69
CA ASN A 94 -8.03 -0.61 -5.97
C ASN A 94 -6.62 -1.23 -5.97
N HIS A 95 -6.49 -2.50 -6.36
CA HIS A 95 -5.24 -3.26 -6.31
C HIS A 95 -4.14 -2.67 -7.20
N THR A 96 -2.91 -2.52 -6.68
CA THR A 96 -1.81 -1.83 -7.36
C THR A 96 -1.30 -2.55 -8.61
N ASN A 97 -1.26 -3.89 -8.55
CA ASN A 97 -0.94 -4.76 -9.69
C ASN A 97 -2.20 -5.24 -10.42
N PRO A 98 -2.14 -5.50 -11.74
CA PRO A 98 -3.27 -6.06 -12.47
C PRO A 98 -3.70 -7.42 -11.93
N ILE A 99 -5.02 -7.62 -11.92
CA ILE A 99 -5.69 -8.85 -11.51
C ILE A 99 -6.18 -9.58 -12.75
N VAL A 100 -5.80 -10.85 -12.89
CA VAL A 100 -6.36 -11.78 -13.86
C VAL A 100 -7.33 -12.74 -13.16
N GLY A 101 -8.47 -12.99 -13.80
CA GLY A 101 -9.36 -14.07 -13.42
C GLY A 101 -9.13 -15.28 -14.30
N ILE A 102 -8.92 -16.46 -13.71
CA ILE A 102 -8.71 -17.71 -14.44
C ILE A 102 -9.72 -18.75 -13.99
N VAL A 103 -10.46 -19.33 -14.94
CA VAL A 103 -11.38 -20.45 -14.69
C VAL A 103 -10.81 -21.73 -15.27
N TYR A 104 -10.60 -22.75 -14.43
CA TYR A 104 -10.23 -24.10 -14.84
C TYR A 104 -11.48 -25.00 -14.98
N ASP A 105 -11.66 -25.53 -16.19
CA ASP A 105 -12.67 -26.53 -16.54
C ASP A 105 -12.06 -27.93 -16.41
N ASP A 106 -12.43 -28.63 -15.34
CA ASP A 106 -11.92 -29.95 -14.99
C ASP A 106 -12.42 -31.06 -15.93
N GLU A 107 -13.57 -30.87 -16.59
CA GLU A 107 -14.07 -31.82 -17.59
C GLU A 107 -13.27 -31.74 -18.89
N LEU A 108 -12.86 -30.52 -19.28
CA LEU A 108 -12.08 -30.29 -20.50
C LEU A 108 -10.56 -30.33 -20.27
N GLY A 109 -10.10 -30.24 -19.02
CA GLY A 109 -8.69 -30.09 -18.69
C GLY A 109 -8.08 -28.79 -19.23
N LYS A 110 -8.88 -27.72 -19.31
CA LYS A 110 -8.50 -26.43 -19.91
C LYS A 110 -8.78 -25.27 -18.97
N ALA A 111 -7.94 -24.24 -19.04
CA ALA A 111 -8.15 -22.98 -18.35
C ALA A 111 -8.48 -21.85 -19.33
N PHE A 112 -9.23 -20.85 -18.85
CA PHE A 112 -9.64 -19.66 -19.60
C PHE A 112 -9.48 -18.42 -18.74
N TRP A 113 -9.13 -17.28 -19.33
CA TRP A 113 -8.73 -16.09 -18.57
C TRP A 113 -9.41 -14.79 -19.01
N VAL A 114 -9.54 -13.85 -18.06
CA VAL A 114 -9.99 -12.48 -18.27
C VAL A 114 -9.13 -11.51 -17.47
N ASP A 115 -8.81 -10.36 -18.04
CA ASP A 115 -8.22 -9.24 -17.32
C ASP A 115 -9.31 -8.55 -16.47
N ILE A 116 -9.33 -8.85 -15.17
CA ILE A 116 -10.33 -8.30 -14.24
C ILE A 116 -10.13 -6.79 -14.10
N SER A 117 -8.88 -6.32 -13.98
CA SER A 117 -8.58 -4.90 -13.84
C SER A 117 -9.08 -4.10 -15.06
N ALA A 118 -8.77 -4.52 -16.28
CA ALA A 118 -9.26 -3.84 -17.48
C ALA A 118 -10.78 -3.97 -17.64
N TYR A 119 -11.37 -5.08 -17.22
CA TYR A 119 -12.83 -5.26 -17.21
C TYR A 119 -13.52 -4.23 -16.31
N LEU A 120 -13.05 -4.07 -15.06
CA LEU A 120 -13.64 -3.14 -14.09
C LEU A 120 -13.46 -1.68 -14.52
N ASN A 121 -12.27 -1.32 -15.04
CA ASN A 121 -12.01 0.02 -15.58
C ASN A 121 -12.97 0.41 -16.71
N LYS A 122 -13.38 -0.54 -17.57
CA LYS A 122 -14.38 -0.30 -18.63
C LYS A 122 -15.83 -0.33 -18.13
N ASN A 123 -16.06 -0.83 -16.92
CA ASN A 123 -17.38 -1.08 -16.35
C ASN A 123 -17.55 -0.44 -14.97
N THR A 124 -17.04 0.78 -14.78
CA THR A 124 -17.06 1.49 -13.48
C THR A 124 -18.44 1.59 -12.84
N HIS A 125 -19.50 1.72 -13.65
CA HIS A 125 -20.90 1.72 -13.19
C HIS A 125 -21.33 0.43 -12.45
N ARG A 126 -20.62 -0.69 -12.65
CA ARG A 126 -20.92 -1.97 -12.00
C ARG A 126 -20.40 -2.04 -10.57
N MET A 127 -19.51 -1.14 -10.15
CA MET A 127 -19.01 -1.05 -8.79
C MET A 127 -20.06 -0.61 -7.76
N VAL A 128 -21.18 -0.04 -8.23
CA VAL A 128 -22.30 0.39 -7.36
C VAL A 128 -23.21 -0.80 -6.99
N GLN A 129 -23.02 -1.96 -7.62
CA GLN A 129 -23.84 -3.15 -7.39
C GLN A 129 -23.29 -4.02 -6.25
N ASN A 130 -24.17 -4.69 -5.49
CA ASN A 130 -23.78 -5.56 -4.37
C ASN A 130 -23.03 -6.82 -4.82
N SER A 131 -23.21 -7.23 -6.07
CA SER A 131 -22.47 -8.32 -6.69
C SER A 131 -22.48 -8.18 -8.20
N HIS A 132 -21.46 -8.72 -8.84
CA HIS A 132 -21.35 -8.73 -10.29
C HIS A 132 -20.65 -10.01 -10.78
N THR A 133 -21.03 -10.47 -11.96
CA THR A 133 -20.44 -11.64 -12.60
C THR A 133 -19.58 -11.22 -13.78
N ILE A 134 -18.26 -11.38 -13.63
CA ILE A 134 -17.29 -11.12 -14.70
C ILE A 134 -17.34 -12.30 -15.68
N ARG A 135 -17.50 -11.99 -16.97
CA ARG A 135 -17.58 -12.99 -18.04
C ARG A 135 -16.22 -13.15 -18.71
N ILE A 136 -15.90 -14.40 -19.04
CA ILE A 136 -14.66 -14.77 -19.71
C ILE A 136 -14.98 -15.15 -21.15
N ASP A 137 -14.24 -14.58 -22.10
CA ASP A 137 -14.32 -14.98 -23.50
C ASP A 137 -13.73 -16.39 -23.67
N PRO A 138 -14.48 -17.37 -24.16
CA PRO A 138 -13.96 -18.72 -24.40
C PRO A 138 -12.78 -18.79 -25.38
N SER A 139 -12.52 -17.75 -26.18
CA SER A 139 -11.31 -17.68 -27.02
C SER A 139 -10.04 -17.42 -26.21
N ASN A 140 -10.15 -16.86 -25.00
CA ASN A 140 -9.03 -16.56 -24.13
C ASN A 140 -8.59 -17.82 -23.37
N VAL A 141 -8.07 -18.79 -24.10
CA VAL A 141 -7.50 -20.01 -23.52
C VAL A 141 -6.23 -19.63 -22.75
N PHE A 142 -6.04 -20.26 -21.59
CA PHE A 142 -4.83 -20.18 -20.79
C PHE A 142 -4.10 -21.53 -20.88
N SER A 143 -3.12 -21.60 -21.78
CA SER A 143 -2.31 -22.80 -22.06
C SER A 143 -0.88 -22.41 -22.42
N VAL A 144 0.03 -23.39 -22.44
CA VAL A 144 1.43 -23.15 -22.87
C VAL A 144 1.47 -22.52 -24.28
N ASP A 145 0.66 -23.01 -25.22
CA ASP A 145 0.62 -22.51 -26.60
C ASP A 145 0.15 -21.05 -26.71
N THR A 146 -0.70 -20.60 -25.78
CA THR A 146 -1.30 -19.26 -25.78
C THR A 146 -0.63 -18.30 -24.79
N PHE A 147 0.28 -18.83 -23.96
CA PHE A 147 0.89 -18.09 -22.85
C PHE A 147 1.73 -16.90 -23.34
N ALA A 148 2.46 -17.05 -24.45
CA ALA A 148 3.25 -15.95 -25.01
C ALA A 148 2.39 -14.72 -25.36
N ALA A 149 1.18 -14.93 -25.89
CA ALA A 149 0.23 -13.86 -26.19
C ALA A 149 -0.37 -13.25 -24.92
N PHE A 150 -0.70 -14.09 -23.93
CA PHE A 150 -1.14 -13.67 -22.59
C PHE A 150 -0.10 -12.78 -21.90
N GLN A 151 1.16 -13.22 -21.87
CA GLN A 151 2.30 -12.49 -21.34
C GLN A 151 2.48 -11.16 -22.07
N SER A 152 2.51 -11.19 -23.40
CA SER A 152 2.67 -9.99 -24.23
C SER A 152 1.56 -8.97 -23.99
N TYR A 153 0.32 -9.42 -23.81
CA TYR A 153 -0.81 -8.56 -23.48
C TYR A 153 -0.57 -7.79 -22.17
N PHE A 154 -0.24 -8.48 -21.07
CA PHE A 154 -0.02 -7.82 -19.78
C PHE A 154 1.26 -6.98 -19.74
N ILE A 155 2.35 -7.45 -20.37
CA ILE A 155 3.56 -6.64 -20.53
C ILE A 155 3.23 -5.35 -21.29
N LYS A 156 2.45 -5.43 -22.38
CA LYS A 156 2.01 -4.24 -23.12
C LYS A 156 1.15 -3.32 -22.27
N CYS A 157 0.10 -3.84 -21.63
CA CYS A 157 -0.80 -3.04 -20.79
C CYS A 157 -0.04 -2.32 -19.66
N ILE A 158 0.96 -2.97 -19.06
CA ILE A 158 1.75 -2.38 -17.97
C ILE A 158 2.84 -1.46 -18.51
N SER A 159 3.46 -1.78 -19.65
CA SER A 159 4.49 -0.95 -20.29
C SER A 159 3.92 0.32 -20.92
N GLU A 160 2.64 0.33 -21.31
CA GLU A 160 1.94 1.55 -21.66
C GLU A 160 2.08 2.56 -20.51
N PHE A 161 1.84 2.19 -19.25
CA PHE A 161 2.06 3.09 -18.10
C PHE A 161 3.54 3.37 -17.75
N LYS A 162 4.52 2.68 -18.36
CA LYS A 162 5.97 2.88 -18.10
C LYS A 162 6.61 3.93 -19.02
N SER A 163 6.01 4.27 -20.16
CA SER A 163 6.61 5.19 -21.15
C SER A 163 6.69 6.65 -20.67
N TYR A 164 7.67 7.42 -21.16
CA TYR A 164 7.87 8.82 -20.76
C TYR A 164 6.66 9.70 -21.13
N GLU A 165 6.00 9.36 -22.23
CA GLU A 165 4.80 10.00 -22.77
C GLU A 165 3.62 9.92 -21.79
N ASN A 166 3.57 8.88 -20.95
CA ASN A 166 2.53 8.71 -19.93
C ASN A 166 2.92 9.26 -18.55
N TYR A 167 4.17 9.73 -18.37
CA TYR A 167 4.57 10.44 -17.15
C TYR A 167 3.78 11.74 -16.99
N GLY A 168 3.63 12.51 -18.07
CA GLY A 168 2.83 13.74 -18.09
C GLY A 168 1.36 13.48 -17.72
N ARG A 169 0.77 12.40 -18.24
CA ARG A 169 -0.59 11.99 -17.89
C ARG A 169 -0.72 11.57 -16.42
N SER A 170 0.28 10.86 -15.89
CA SER A 170 0.27 10.47 -14.47
C SER A 170 0.33 11.70 -13.55
N LEU A 171 1.10 12.72 -13.93
CA LEU A 171 1.12 14.01 -13.24
C LEU A 171 -0.20 14.75 -13.37
N GLU A 172 -0.79 14.80 -14.57
CA GLU A 172 -2.07 15.45 -14.83
C GLU A 172 -3.21 14.81 -14.04
N SER A 173 -3.29 13.48 -14.02
CA SER A 173 -4.26 12.74 -13.20
C SER A 173 -4.06 13.01 -11.71
N PHE A 174 -2.83 12.97 -11.20
CA PHE A 174 -2.55 13.26 -9.80
C PHE A 174 -2.93 14.70 -9.40
N ALA A 175 -2.81 15.65 -10.33
CA ALA A 175 -3.21 17.04 -10.11
C ALA A 175 -4.73 17.25 -10.02
N GLN A 176 -5.55 16.24 -10.38
CA GLN A 176 -7.02 16.30 -10.28
C GLN A 176 -7.49 16.10 -8.83
N VAL A 177 -7.03 16.91 -7.89
CA VAL A 177 -7.32 16.80 -6.44
C VAL A 177 -8.81 16.91 -6.08
N ILE A 178 -9.64 17.39 -7.02
CA ILE A 178 -11.11 17.47 -6.90
C ILE A 178 -11.77 16.10 -7.13
N ASP A 179 -11.16 15.23 -7.93
CA ASP A 179 -11.64 13.87 -8.20
C ASP A 179 -10.70 12.84 -7.54
N PRO A 180 -11.06 12.30 -6.36
CA PRO A 180 -10.20 11.37 -5.63
C PRO A 180 -9.84 10.11 -6.41
N PHE A 181 -10.70 9.63 -7.31
CA PHE A 181 -10.43 8.42 -8.08
C PHE A 181 -9.32 8.68 -9.11
N ILE A 182 -9.44 9.77 -9.87
CA ILE A 182 -8.43 10.16 -10.87
C ILE A 182 -7.11 10.54 -10.19
N CYS A 183 -7.19 11.28 -9.08
CA CYS A 183 -6.02 11.65 -8.28
C CYS A 183 -5.27 10.41 -7.78
N TYR A 184 -6.00 9.43 -7.24
CA TYR A 184 -5.41 8.20 -6.73
C TYR A 184 -4.79 7.34 -7.83
N ASP A 185 -5.45 7.21 -8.99
CA ASP A 185 -4.88 6.52 -10.15
C ASP A 185 -3.58 7.19 -10.64
N GLY A 186 -3.55 8.53 -10.63
CA GLY A 186 -2.35 9.31 -10.89
C GLY A 186 -1.21 8.99 -9.91
N LEU A 187 -1.50 9.04 -8.61
CA LEU A 187 -0.54 8.70 -7.55
C LEU A 187 0.02 7.27 -7.72
N LYS A 188 -0.87 6.30 -7.96
CA LYS A 188 -0.53 4.90 -8.18
C LYS A 188 0.35 4.72 -9.41
N SER A 189 0.02 5.38 -10.53
CA SER A 189 0.85 5.34 -11.74
C SER A 189 2.23 5.96 -11.49
N LEU A 190 2.27 7.13 -10.83
CA LEU A 190 3.52 7.80 -10.45
C LEU A 190 4.42 6.91 -9.61
N TYR A 191 3.87 6.24 -8.59
CA TYR A 191 4.66 5.37 -7.72
C TYR A 191 5.09 4.06 -8.41
N SER A 192 4.16 3.38 -9.09
CA SER A 192 4.45 2.09 -9.71
C SER A 192 5.44 2.19 -10.87
N ASN A 193 5.35 3.26 -11.67
CA ASN A 193 6.07 3.37 -12.93
C ASN A 193 7.15 4.45 -12.95
N HIS A 194 7.07 5.45 -12.07
CA HIS A 194 7.89 6.66 -12.16
C HIS A 194 8.54 7.07 -10.83
N ARG A 195 8.53 6.22 -9.79
CA ARG A 195 9.14 6.50 -8.47
C ARG A 195 10.65 6.71 -8.50
N ASN A 196 11.33 6.26 -9.55
CA ASN A 196 12.77 6.51 -9.74
C ASN A 196 13.08 7.94 -10.23
N LYS A 197 12.07 8.74 -10.62
CA LYS A 197 12.26 10.12 -11.06
C LYS A 197 12.15 11.08 -9.87
N LYS A 198 13.13 11.99 -9.74
CA LYS A 198 13.12 13.05 -8.72
C LYS A 198 11.88 13.96 -8.79
N ALA A 199 11.42 14.25 -10.01
CA ALA A 199 10.25 15.09 -10.26
C ALA A 199 8.96 14.45 -9.71
N THR A 200 8.85 13.11 -9.69
CA THR A 200 7.68 12.41 -9.13
C THR A 200 7.50 12.76 -7.66
N TRP A 201 8.58 12.65 -6.89
CA TRP A 201 8.57 12.99 -5.47
C TRP A 201 8.38 14.47 -5.23
N HIS A 202 8.94 15.32 -6.09
CA HIS A 202 8.69 16.76 -6.01
C HIS A 202 7.20 17.08 -6.11
N TYR A 203 6.50 16.54 -7.12
CA TYR A 203 5.07 16.76 -7.29
C TYR A 203 4.25 16.17 -6.15
N ILE A 204 4.52 14.93 -5.74
CA ILE A 204 3.79 14.26 -4.65
C ILE A 204 3.92 15.06 -3.34
N ILE A 205 5.14 15.44 -2.96
CA ILE A 205 5.41 16.10 -1.67
C ILE A 205 4.93 17.55 -1.68
N SER A 206 5.17 18.30 -2.76
CA SER A 206 4.75 19.71 -2.84
C SER A 206 3.25 19.92 -2.92
N ASN A 207 2.48 18.90 -3.35
CA ASN A 207 1.02 18.96 -3.41
C ASN A 207 0.33 18.27 -2.22
N PHE A 208 1.07 17.74 -1.25
CA PHE A 208 0.50 16.94 -0.15
C PHE A 208 -0.69 17.64 0.54
N ARG A 209 -0.54 18.92 0.92
CA ARG A 209 -1.62 19.70 1.56
C ARG A 209 -2.84 19.98 0.66
N HIS A 210 -2.68 19.88 -0.66
CA HIS A 210 -3.74 20.19 -1.62
C HIS A 210 -4.59 18.95 -1.97
N VAL A 211 -4.18 17.76 -1.53
CA VAL A 211 -4.95 16.53 -1.68
C VAL A 211 -5.99 16.47 -0.57
N ASN A 212 -7.28 16.57 -0.91
CA ASN A 212 -8.37 16.61 0.08
C ASN A 212 -8.81 15.24 0.59
N ALA A 213 -8.47 14.15 -0.12
CA ALA A 213 -8.88 12.81 0.25
C ALA A 213 -7.92 12.18 1.26
N GLU A 214 -8.40 11.94 2.48
CA GLU A 214 -7.62 11.37 3.59
C GLU A 214 -6.91 10.06 3.20
N GLY A 215 -7.59 9.17 2.47
CA GLY A 215 -6.98 7.92 2.01
C GLY A 215 -5.77 8.14 1.09
N ILE A 216 -5.77 9.19 0.29
CA ILE A 216 -4.65 9.53 -0.61
C ILE A 216 -3.51 10.16 0.18
N GLN A 217 -3.80 11.07 1.12
CA GLN A 217 -2.79 11.63 2.04
C GLN A 217 -2.09 10.53 2.84
N ARG A 218 -2.87 9.60 3.40
CA ARG A 218 -2.36 8.41 4.10
C ARG A 218 -1.42 7.59 3.20
N ASN A 219 -1.82 7.37 1.95
CA ASN A 219 -0.99 6.67 0.97
C ASN A 219 0.31 7.43 0.71
N ILE A 220 0.27 8.75 0.48
CA ILE A 220 1.48 9.56 0.27
C ILE A 220 2.49 9.39 1.41
N LEU A 221 2.04 9.49 2.66
CA LEU A 221 2.91 9.30 3.84
C LEU A 221 3.49 7.87 3.87
N GLY A 222 2.69 6.84 3.60
CA GLY A 222 3.20 5.46 3.51
C GLY A 222 4.19 5.26 2.36
N LEU A 223 4.00 5.92 1.22
CA LEU A 223 4.94 5.86 0.11
C LEU A 223 6.28 6.55 0.46
N ILE A 224 6.23 7.64 1.21
CA ILE A 224 7.43 8.31 1.75
C ILE A 224 8.17 7.37 2.72
N SER A 225 7.45 6.72 3.64
CA SER A 225 8.04 5.82 4.65
C SER A 225 8.82 4.67 3.99
N ASN A 226 8.30 4.13 2.87
CA ASN A 226 8.98 3.09 2.07
C ASN A 226 10.36 3.49 1.52
N TYR A 227 10.73 4.78 1.49
CA TYR A 227 12.06 5.22 1.08
C TYR A 227 12.90 5.76 2.23
N THR A 228 12.27 6.35 3.24
CA THR A 228 12.98 7.06 4.31
C THR A 228 13.22 6.17 5.53
N THR A 229 12.20 5.42 5.95
CA THR A 229 12.18 4.72 7.25
C THR A 229 12.14 3.21 7.09
N ASN A 230 11.44 2.68 6.08
CA ASN A 230 11.24 1.25 5.81
C ASN A 230 11.65 0.84 4.38
N PRO A 231 12.92 1.04 3.96
CA PRO A 231 13.36 0.76 2.59
C PRO A 231 13.35 -0.73 2.21
N HIS A 232 13.20 -1.62 3.19
CA HIS A 232 13.18 -3.08 2.99
C HIS A 232 12.05 -3.54 2.07
N VAL A 233 10.96 -2.77 1.98
CA VAL A 233 9.80 -3.05 1.10
C VAL A 233 10.18 -3.01 -0.40
N LEU A 234 11.34 -2.45 -0.76
CA LEU A 234 11.75 -2.21 -2.16
C LEU A 234 12.85 -3.19 -2.68
N TRP A 235 13.15 -4.29 -1.98
CA TRP A 235 14.29 -5.20 -2.27
C TRP A 235 13.96 -6.28 -3.32
N PRO A 236 14.91 -6.65 -4.21
CA PRO A 236 15.97 -7.60 -3.84
C PRO A 236 17.39 -7.11 -4.16
N ILE A 237 18.33 -7.63 -3.38
CA ILE A 237 19.73 -7.20 -3.15
C ILE A 237 20.54 -7.07 -4.43
N ASP A 238 20.91 -5.83 -4.75
CA ASP A 238 22.06 -5.50 -5.59
C ASP A 238 22.61 -4.15 -5.14
N SER A 239 23.94 -4.03 -4.98
CA SER A 239 24.60 -2.85 -4.39
C SER A 239 24.32 -1.54 -5.16
N PHE A 240 24.08 -1.62 -6.47
CA PHE A 240 23.67 -0.48 -7.29
C PHE A 240 22.25 0.01 -6.95
N LYS A 241 21.31 -0.88 -6.63
CA LYS A 241 19.94 -0.51 -6.20
C LYS A 241 19.97 0.16 -4.83
N GLU A 242 20.79 -0.35 -3.91
CA GLU A 242 20.96 0.25 -2.57
C GLU A 242 21.53 1.68 -2.63
N PHE A 243 22.50 1.93 -3.52
CA PHE A 243 23.03 3.27 -3.76
C PHE A 243 22.01 4.25 -4.38
N GLN A 244 21.12 3.77 -5.24
CA GLN A 244 20.03 4.61 -5.79
C GLN A 244 18.96 4.90 -4.74
N LEU A 245 18.64 3.94 -3.86
CA LEU A 245 17.73 4.11 -2.74
C LEU A 245 18.23 5.18 -1.77
N SER A 246 19.52 5.19 -1.42
CA SER A 246 20.09 6.20 -0.51
C SER A 246 20.05 7.61 -1.10
N LYS A 247 20.35 7.77 -2.39
CA LYS A 247 20.20 9.05 -3.10
C LYS A 247 18.75 9.53 -3.16
N MET A 248 17.80 8.63 -3.40
CA MET A 248 16.40 8.99 -3.43
C MET A 248 15.88 9.35 -2.03
N LYS A 249 16.30 8.62 -0.99
CA LYS A 249 16.02 8.96 0.41
C LYS A 249 16.49 10.38 0.75
N GLN A 250 17.73 10.73 0.40
CA GLN A 250 18.26 12.09 0.61
C GLN A 250 17.45 13.16 -0.14
N HIS A 251 17.05 12.86 -1.38
CA HIS A 251 16.21 13.75 -2.18
C HIS A 251 14.82 13.96 -1.55
N ILE A 252 14.15 12.88 -1.15
CA ILE A 252 12.84 12.91 -0.48
C ILE A 252 12.93 13.66 0.86
N ALA A 253 13.94 13.38 1.68
CA ALA A 253 14.18 14.10 2.93
C ALA A 253 14.38 15.60 2.70
N GLY A 254 15.14 15.98 1.67
CA GLY A 254 15.31 17.38 1.28
C GLY A 254 14.02 18.06 0.84
N LEU A 255 13.14 17.34 0.14
CA LEU A 255 11.81 17.82 -0.23
C LEU A 255 10.91 18.00 1.01
N ILE A 256 10.85 17.02 1.91
CA ILE A 256 10.09 17.13 3.17
C ILE A 256 10.56 18.36 3.95
N SER A 257 11.87 18.51 4.13
CA SER A 257 12.49 19.67 4.78
C SER A 257 12.08 21.01 4.15
N SER A 258 11.89 21.04 2.83
CA SER A 258 11.54 22.24 2.07
C SER A 258 10.04 22.56 2.12
N TYR A 259 9.20 21.54 1.95
CA TYR A 259 7.75 21.72 1.71
C TYR A 259 6.88 21.48 2.93
N PHE A 260 7.25 20.58 3.84
CA PHE A 260 6.42 20.34 5.02
C PHE A 260 6.62 21.49 6.01
N LYS A 261 5.53 22.21 6.26
CA LYS A 261 5.39 23.30 7.21
C LYS A 261 4.21 22.98 8.13
N GLU A 262 3.71 24.00 8.82
CA GLU A 262 2.67 23.84 9.84
C GLU A 262 1.39 23.17 9.31
N GLU A 263 0.95 23.51 8.09
CA GLU A 263 -0.25 22.91 7.48
C GLU A 263 -0.06 21.41 7.18
N GLU A 264 1.08 21.01 6.61
CA GLU A 264 1.38 19.60 6.36
C GLU A 264 1.55 18.82 7.65
N ILE A 265 2.15 19.44 8.68
CA ILE A 265 2.29 18.85 10.01
C ILE A 265 0.91 18.65 10.64
N ALA A 266 0.02 19.64 10.57
CA ALA A 266 -1.35 19.53 11.08
C ALA A 266 -2.08 18.33 10.46
N ILE A 267 -1.98 18.14 9.14
CA ILE A 267 -2.54 16.96 8.47
C ILE A 267 -1.89 15.66 8.99
N ALA A 268 -0.57 15.64 9.13
CA ALA A 268 0.14 14.46 9.62
C ALA A 268 -0.24 14.10 11.07
N LEU A 269 -0.50 15.09 11.93
CA LEU A 269 -0.87 14.90 13.33
C LEU A 269 -2.22 14.18 13.48
N GLU A 270 -3.16 14.35 12.55
CA GLU A 270 -4.44 13.61 12.56
C GLU A 270 -4.22 12.09 12.59
N TYR A 271 -3.17 11.59 11.94
CA TYR A 271 -2.83 10.16 11.93
C TYR A 271 -2.11 9.68 13.20
N LEU A 272 -1.81 10.58 14.13
CA LEU A 272 -1.12 10.28 15.39
C LEU A 272 -2.03 10.41 16.62
N LYS A 273 -3.27 10.90 16.47
CA LYS A 273 -4.22 11.16 17.57
C LYS A 273 -4.50 9.95 18.46
N GLU A 274 -4.55 8.76 17.86
CA GLU A 274 -4.73 7.48 18.57
C GLU A 274 -3.43 6.94 19.19
N GLY A 275 -2.37 7.76 19.21
CA GLY A 275 -1.07 7.42 19.74
C GLY A 275 -0.08 6.88 18.69
N VAL A 276 1.18 6.82 19.10
CA VAL A 276 2.31 6.39 18.27
C VAL A 276 2.70 4.97 18.67
N ASN A 277 2.35 3.98 17.85
CA ASN A 277 2.56 2.56 18.18
C ASN A 277 3.61 1.93 17.25
N ARG A 278 4.69 1.39 17.81
CA ARG A 278 5.76 0.74 17.02
C ARG A 278 5.18 -0.33 16.07
N GLY A 279 5.62 -0.31 14.81
CA GLY A 279 5.15 -1.24 13.77
C GLY A 279 3.79 -0.87 13.16
N SER A 280 3.19 0.25 13.55
CA SER A 280 1.95 0.78 12.95
C SER A 280 2.22 1.94 11.99
N PHE A 281 1.19 2.33 11.24
CA PHE A 281 1.24 3.50 10.36
C PHE A 281 1.51 4.80 11.13
N SER A 282 1.01 4.97 12.36
CA SER A 282 1.29 6.19 13.14
C SER A 282 2.77 6.30 13.51
N PHE A 283 3.46 5.17 13.68
CA PHE A 283 4.91 5.18 13.88
C PHE A 283 5.68 5.57 12.61
N ASP A 284 5.22 5.16 11.43
CA ASP A 284 5.80 5.62 10.16
C ASP A 284 5.67 7.14 10.01
N VAL A 285 4.50 7.69 10.32
CA VAL A 285 4.26 9.14 10.29
C VAL A 285 5.16 9.86 11.29
N TYR A 286 5.28 9.35 12.52
CA TYR A 286 6.23 9.85 13.52
C TYR A 286 7.67 9.91 12.99
N LEU A 287 8.14 8.85 12.33
CA LEU A 287 9.50 8.83 11.78
C LEU A 287 9.66 9.79 10.59
N ILE A 288 8.61 10.04 9.80
CA ILE A 288 8.63 11.01 8.70
C ILE A 288 8.80 12.43 9.22
N LEU A 289 8.10 12.80 10.30
CA LEU A 289 8.18 14.13 10.90
C LEU A 289 9.62 14.48 11.35
N ALA A 290 10.44 13.49 11.71
CA ALA A 290 11.85 13.68 12.05
C ALA A 290 12.71 14.27 10.91
N PHE A 291 12.27 14.15 9.65
CA PHE A 291 12.95 14.75 8.49
C PHE A 291 12.57 16.22 8.27
N ILE A 292 11.56 16.74 8.96
CA ILE A 292 11.11 18.12 8.81
C ILE A 292 12.10 19.04 9.52
N LYS A 293 12.53 20.08 8.80
CA LYS A 293 13.41 21.09 9.37
C LYS A 293 12.68 21.89 10.44
N ASP A 294 13.32 22.05 11.58
CA ASP A 294 12.82 22.84 12.72
C ASP A 294 11.48 22.30 13.28
N ILE A 295 11.24 20.97 13.17
CA ILE A 295 10.01 20.30 13.64
C ILE A 295 9.70 20.60 15.11
N ASP A 296 10.71 20.59 15.98
CA ASP A 296 10.63 20.99 17.38
C ASP A 296 10.14 22.43 17.56
N ILE A 297 10.62 23.37 16.76
CA ILE A 297 10.20 24.78 16.84
C ILE A 297 8.75 24.91 16.38
N ILE A 298 8.36 24.19 15.32
CA ILE A 298 6.99 24.24 14.80
C ILE A 298 6.02 23.60 15.79
N LEU A 299 6.31 22.40 16.29
CA LEU A 299 5.48 21.73 17.29
C LEU A 299 5.40 22.55 18.59
N GLN A 300 6.50 23.17 19.02
CA GLN A 300 6.45 24.09 20.15
C GLN A 300 5.48 25.24 19.88
N ARG A 301 5.55 25.90 18.72
CA ARG A 301 4.61 27.00 18.39
C ARG A 301 3.17 26.51 18.43
N MET A 302 2.87 25.39 17.77
CA MET A 302 1.52 24.81 17.72
C MET A 302 1.01 24.43 19.13
N ALA A 303 1.86 23.87 19.99
CA ALA A 303 1.48 23.54 21.36
C ALA A 303 1.03 24.76 22.17
N PHE A 304 1.52 25.96 21.87
CA PHE A 304 1.13 27.20 22.56
C PHE A 304 0.09 28.04 21.77
N ASP A 305 -0.44 27.52 20.67
CA ASP A 305 -1.49 28.20 19.91
C ASP A 305 -2.88 27.97 20.55
N GLU A 306 -3.48 29.02 21.09
CA GLU A 306 -4.78 28.96 21.77
C GLU A 306 -5.96 28.68 20.82
N HIS A 307 -5.75 28.70 19.49
CA HIS A 307 -6.75 28.30 18.52
C HIS A 307 -6.88 26.78 18.35
N ILE A 308 -5.90 26.01 18.85
CA ILE A 308 -5.93 24.54 18.85
C ILE A 308 -6.59 24.06 20.16
N ASP A 309 -7.33 22.95 20.10
CA ASP A 309 -7.95 22.36 21.30
C ASP A 309 -6.87 21.97 22.33
N LEU A 310 -7.19 22.10 23.62
CA LEU A 310 -6.22 21.84 24.68
C LEU A 310 -5.72 20.39 24.68
N SER A 311 -6.56 19.41 24.33
CA SER A 311 -6.17 18.00 24.24
C SER A 311 -5.17 17.76 23.10
N ASP A 312 -5.42 18.33 21.92
CA ASP A 312 -4.49 18.30 20.78
C ASP A 312 -3.17 18.99 21.15
N ARG A 313 -3.22 20.09 21.91
CA ARG A 313 -2.02 20.80 22.38
C ARG A 313 -1.22 19.99 23.38
N SER A 314 -1.88 19.23 24.27
CA SER A 314 -1.23 18.24 25.14
C SER A 314 -0.47 17.20 24.34
N PHE A 315 -1.10 16.67 23.29
CA PHE A 315 -0.48 15.69 22.41
C PHE A 315 0.71 16.29 21.63
N ILE A 316 0.57 17.52 21.11
CA ILE A 316 1.62 18.22 20.38
C ILE A 316 2.82 18.52 21.28
N ILE A 317 2.62 18.97 22.53
CA ILE A 317 3.74 19.23 23.46
C ILE A 317 4.42 17.94 23.90
N TRP A 318 3.65 16.85 24.05
CA TRP A 318 4.18 15.52 24.27
C TRP A 318 5.08 15.13 23.09
N LEU A 319 4.59 15.24 21.85
CA LEU A 319 5.35 14.91 20.65
C LEU A 319 6.59 15.81 20.47
N TYR A 320 6.46 17.11 20.73
CA TYR A 320 7.57 18.07 20.76
C TYR A 320 8.73 17.56 21.62
N SER A 321 8.44 17.01 22.80
CA SER A 321 9.47 16.55 23.73
C SER A 321 10.38 15.47 23.14
N TYR A 322 9.83 14.59 22.29
CA TYR A 322 10.59 13.51 21.66
C TYR A 322 11.59 14.00 20.62
N TYR A 323 11.25 15.03 19.85
CA TYR A 323 12.17 15.62 18.88
C TYR A 323 13.13 16.63 19.52
N ALA A 324 12.64 17.43 20.47
CA ALA A 324 13.42 18.50 21.08
C ALA A 324 14.52 17.98 22.02
N GLN A 325 14.29 16.84 22.69
CA GLN A 325 15.28 16.25 23.58
C GLN A 325 16.61 15.92 22.86
N GLU A 326 16.54 15.52 21.58
CA GLU A 326 17.72 15.16 20.79
C GLU A 326 18.63 16.37 20.56
N LYS A 327 18.07 17.58 20.60
CA LYS A 327 18.81 18.84 20.50
C LYS A 327 19.25 19.36 21.85
N SER A 328 18.34 19.40 22.83
CA SER A 328 18.64 19.85 24.19
C SER A 328 17.56 19.42 25.17
N VAL A 329 17.94 18.53 26.10
CA VAL A 329 17.10 18.11 27.22
C VAL A 329 16.73 19.30 28.12
N GLU A 330 17.69 20.18 28.40
CA GLU A 330 17.47 21.35 29.26
C GLU A 330 16.40 22.28 28.70
N VAL A 331 16.52 22.65 27.42
CA VAL A 331 15.53 23.50 26.74
C VAL A 331 14.15 22.82 26.69
N THR A 332 14.13 21.51 26.43
CA THR A 332 12.91 20.72 26.40
C THR A 332 12.18 20.73 27.74
N VAL A 333 12.90 20.48 28.85
CA VAL A 333 12.36 20.53 30.22
C VAL A 333 11.82 21.91 30.58
N VAL A 334 12.51 22.99 30.16
CA VAL A 334 12.05 24.36 30.36
C VAL A 334 10.73 24.60 29.64
N ASN A 335 10.62 24.17 28.38
CA ASN A 335 9.39 24.37 27.60
C ASN A 335 8.22 23.52 28.12
N LEU A 336 8.46 22.28 28.56
CA LEU A 336 7.44 21.48 29.25
C LEU A 336 6.94 22.17 30.53
N SER A 337 7.87 22.73 31.32
CA SER A 337 7.51 23.50 32.52
C SER A 337 6.69 24.75 32.18
N ARG A 338 7.02 25.45 31.10
CA ARG A 338 6.26 26.61 30.61
C ARG A 338 4.85 26.23 30.17
N PHE A 339 4.69 25.08 29.51
CA PHE A 339 3.38 24.59 29.09
C PHE A 339 2.49 24.29 30.29
N LEU A 340 3.02 23.56 31.28
CA LEU A 340 2.30 23.24 32.53
C LEU A 340 1.86 24.50 33.29
N LEU A 341 2.71 25.54 33.31
CA LEU A 341 2.38 26.83 33.93
C LEU A 341 1.33 27.62 33.15
N ALA A 342 1.36 27.55 31.81
CA ALA A 342 0.40 28.25 30.95
C ALA A 342 -0.99 27.60 30.99
N TYR A 343 -1.07 26.28 31.20
CA TYR A 343 -2.33 25.52 31.19
C TYR A 343 -2.49 24.66 32.46
N PRO A 344 -2.62 25.28 33.65
CA PRO A 344 -2.55 24.57 34.94
C PRO A 344 -3.76 23.66 35.22
N GLN A 345 -4.88 23.86 34.52
CA GLN A 345 -6.12 23.08 34.70
C GLN A 345 -6.30 21.98 33.65
N ASN A 346 -5.26 21.68 32.85
CA ASN A 346 -5.31 20.65 31.83
C ASN A 346 -5.27 19.25 32.46
N GLU A 347 -6.23 18.40 32.09
CA GLU A 347 -6.37 17.04 32.62
C GLU A 347 -5.16 16.16 32.27
N ASP A 348 -4.48 16.41 31.15
CA ASP A 348 -3.31 15.64 30.70
C ASP A 348 -1.99 16.06 31.36
N ASN A 349 -2.00 17.07 32.24
CA ASN A 349 -0.77 17.61 32.83
C ASN A 349 0.07 16.54 33.56
N TYR A 350 -0.55 15.52 34.15
CA TYR A 350 0.18 14.44 34.81
C TYR A 350 1.10 13.66 33.85
N ILE A 351 0.71 13.52 32.57
CA ILE A 351 1.52 12.87 31.53
C ILE A 351 2.74 13.75 31.23
N ILE A 352 2.50 15.05 31.03
CA ILE A 352 3.54 16.03 30.69
C ILE A 352 4.53 16.19 31.86
N GLU A 353 4.04 16.19 33.09
CA GLU A 353 4.87 16.17 34.31
C GLU A 353 5.74 14.91 34.36
N GLY A 354 5.15 13.74 34.12
CA GLY A 354 5.87 12.47 34.03
C GLY A 354 7.01 12.54 33.02
N VAL A 355 6.72 12.99 31.79
CA VAL A 355 7.73 13.16 30.73
C VAL A 355 8.84 14.12 31.14
N ARG A 356 8.49 15.29 31.68
CA ARG A 356 9.45 16.30 32.15
C ARG A 356 10.36 15.75 33.24
N ASP A 357 9.79 15.02 34.20
CA ASP A 357 10.52 14.52 35.35
C ASP A 357 11.40 13.32 34.99
N THR A 358 10.96 12.45 34.07
CA THR A 358 11.81 11.43 33.45
C THR A 358 12.98 12.08 32.70
N LEU A 359 12.74 13.12 31.89
CA LEU A 359 13.83 13.84 31.21
C LEU A 359 14.84 14.44 32.19
N ARG A 360 14.40 14.96 33.34
CA ARG A 360 15.29 15.49 34.38
C ARG A 360 16.13 14.41 35.06
N GLN A 361 15.56 13.23 35.27
CA GLN A 361 16.19 12.14 36.01
C GLN A 361 17.09 11.29 35.12
N GLU A 362 16.58 10.90 33.95
CA GLU A 362 17.21 9.92 33.05
C GLU A 362 17.95 10.59 31.89
N GLY A 363 17.63 11.85 31.57
CA GLY A 363 18.24 12.59 30.47
C GLY A 363 17.71 12.20 29.09
N TYR A 364 16.75 11.28 28.99
CA TYR A 364 16.09 10.90 27.74
C TYR A 364 14.72 10.28 28.01
N ILE A 365 13.86 10.25 26.99
CA ILE A 365 12.61 9.49 26.95
C ILE A 365 12.56 8.69 25.64
N SER A 366 11.97 7.49 25.69
CA SER A 366 11.78 6.65 24.51
C SER A 366 10.30 6.50 24.17
N ILE A 367 9.99 6.37 22.88
CA ILE A 367 8.63 5.99 22.45
C ILE A 367 8.44 4.52 22.79
N GLY A 368 7.53 4.28 23.73
CA GLY A 368 7.12 2.95 24.20
C GLY A 368 6.41 2.17 23.11
#